data_AF-A0A7V9CZR5-F1
#
_entry.id   AF-A0A7V9CZR5-F1
#
_cell.length_a   1.000
_cell.length_b   1.000
_cell.length_c   1.000
_cell.angle_alpha   90.00
_cell.angle_beta   90.00
_cell.angle_gamma   90.00
#
_symmetry.space_group_name_H-M   'P 1'
#
loop_
_entity.id
_entity.type
_entity.pdbx_description
1 polymer ?
#
loop_
_entity_poly.entity_id
_entity_poly.type
_entity_poly.pdbx_seq_one_letter_code
_entity_poly.pdbx_strand_id
1 'polypeptide(L)'
;MDVRLAGFVDGVPERFVPEVMRGELVDAEHRGRYWWVGGLVQGRRVLDAGCGIGYGSTILAESGAATVVGIDVAESVVEAARGRESAGVRFEVGNVQDLGFDDESFDVVVSFEVIEHLDDYTAALSEFARVLTPDGVLAVSSPNRAVYPTGNPHHTRELLPEELERELAKSFDHVRLFRQSDWITSAVLGDATFKAGDGTPLSEVELRKVAGREPGSETYTIAVAGNAPLPDDRQLAVLTEPVEFRRWLENYETQQRVLQGQADHLTELTTLLEDRDTLLMRLEEAERELADRQELLREVHERKQQVGRMAALEIEAAQAIYRGEMAEIALQDVVTSVSWRLTAPLRAVKRILRGERTASQPDAGAPSPQTPDEWA
;
A
#
# COMPACT_ATOMS: atom_id res chain seq x y z
N MET A 1 22.15 2.38 32.64
CA MET A 1 20.68 2.40 32.72
C MET A 1 20.16 1.56 31.57
N ASP A 2 19.12 0.75 31.79
CA ASP A 2 18.84 -0.40 30.94
C ASP A 2 17.81 -0.07 29.85
N VAL A 3 18.26 -0.03 28.59
CA VAL A 3 17.41 0.13 27.38
C VAL A 3 16.30 -0.93 27.33
N ARG A 4 16.50 -2.08 28.00
CA ARG A 4 15.49 -3.14 28.12
C ARG A 4 14.19 -2.68 28.79
N LEU A 5 14.21 -1.62 29.59
CA LEU A 5 13.00 -1.08 30.23
C LEU A 5 12.01 -0.47 29.25
N ALA A 6 12.47 0.00 28.08
CA ALA A 6 11.60 0.56 27.05
C ALA A 6 10.88 -0.52 26.21
N GLY A 7 11.34 -1.78 26.27
CA GLY A 7 10.72 -2.94 25.61
C GLY A 7 10.53 -2.75 24.09
N PHE A 8 11.54 -3.03 23.28
CA PHE A 8 11.42 -2.83 21.82
C PHE A 8 10.91 -4.07 21.09
N VAL A 9 9.95 -3.88 20.18
CA VAL A 9 9.54 -4.86 19.15
C VAL A 9 9.61 -4.19 17.79
N ASP A 10 10.35 -4.78 16.85
CA ASP A 10 10.57 -4.25 15.48
C ASP A 10 11.05 -2.78 15.44
N GLY A 11 11.79 -2.36 16.47
CA GLY A 11 12.31 -1.00 16.59
C GLY A 11 11.30 0.02 17.14
N VAL A 12 10.07 -0.39 17.43
CA VAL A 12 9.06 0.42 18.13
C VAL A 12 9.18 0.16 19.64
N PRO A 13 9.31 1.20 20.47
CA PRO A 13 9.28 1.02 21.92
C PRO A 13 7.86 0.72 22.41
N GLU A 14 7.72 -0.24 23.31
CA GLU A 14 6.49 -0.52 24.05
C GLU A 14 6.16 0.61 25.03
N ARG A 15 7.19 1.22 25.62
CA ARG A 15 7.05 2.14 26.74
C ARG A 15 7.92 3.37 26.59
N PHE A 16 7.41 4.50 27.06
CA PHE A 16 8.19 5.71 27.17
C PHE A 16 9.13 5.68 28.38
N VAL A 17 10.43 5.88 28.13
CA VAL A 17 11.49 5.96 29.15
C VAL A 17 12.24 7.28 28.95
N PRO A 18 12.01 8.31 29.78
CA PRO A 18 12.57 9.63 29.59
C PRO A 18 14.09 9.65 29.41
N GLU A 19 14.83 8.78 30.09
CA GLU A 19 16.29 8.74 29.98
C GLU A 19 16.80 8.14 28.66
N VAL A 20 15.97 7.35 27.98
CA VAL A 20 16.27 6.78 26.66
C VAL A 20 15.84 7.73 25.56
N MET A 21 14.71 8.42 25.74
CA MET A 21 14.05 9.27 24.73
C MET A 21 14.18 10.76 25.02
N ARG A 22 15.14 11.16 25.87
CA ARG A 22 15.34 12.56 26.27
C ARG A 22 15.56 13.44 25.04
N GLY A 23 14.86 14.58 25.00
CA GLY A 23 15.01 15.56 23.92
C GLY A 23 14.26 15.20 22.62
N GLU A 24 13.60 14.04 22.60
CA GLU A 24 12.66 13.68 21.53
C GLU A 24 11.30 14.35 21.74
N LEU A 25 10.51 14.47 20.66
CA LEU A 25 9.16 15.02 20.74
C LEU A 25 8.28 14.27 21.74
N VAL A 26 8.40 12.94 21.76
CA VAL A 26 7.65 12.07 22.67
C VAL A 26 7.93 12.37 24.15
N ASP A 27 9.15 12.80 24.51
CA ASP A 27 9.46 13.23 25.89
C ASP A 27 8.71 14.51 26.27
N ALA A 28 8.66 15.47 25.35
CA ALA A 28 7.89 16.69 25.55
C ALA A 28 6.39 16.42 25.64
N GLU A 29 5.85 15.55 24.77
CA GLU A 29 4.44 15.19 24.77
C GLU A 29 4.02 14.52 26.10
N HIS A 30 4.80 13.53 26.56
CA HIS A 30 4.53 12.80 27.79
C HIS A 30 4.63 13.70 29.04
N ARG A 31 5.72 14.47 29.19
CA ARG A 31 5.87 15.38 30.33
C ARG A 31 4.84 16.50 30.31
N GLY A 32 4.51 17.01 29.12
CA GLY A 32 3.49 18.04 28.92
C GLY A 32 2.15 17.65 29.53
N ARG A 33 1.71 16.40 29.32
CA ARG A 33 0.45 15.88 29.89
C ARG A 33 0.49 15.77 31.41
N TYR A 34 1.58 15.27 31.98
CA TYR A 34 1.73 15.16 33.43
C TYR A 34 1.77 16.53 34.13
N TRP A 35 2.50 17.51 33.57
CA TRP A 35 2.47 18.88 34.11
C TRP A 35 1.10 19.53 33.96
N TRP A 36 0.38 19.25 32.86
CA TRP A 36 -0.95 19.80 32.63
C TRP A 36 -1.96 19.29 33.66
N VAL A 37 -1.99 17.98 33.89
CA VAL A 37 -2.87 17.38 34.91
C VAL A 37 -2.41 17.72 36.34
N GLY A 38 -1.14 18.11 36.53
CA GLY A 38 -0.61 18.65 37.78
C GLY A 38 -1.44 19.81 38.36
N GLY A 39 -2.13 20.58 37.51
CA GLY A 39 -3.07 21.60 37.96
C GLY A 39 -4.29 21.07 38.74
N LEU A 40 -4.61 19.79 38.62
CA LEU A 40 -5.77 19.14 39.24
C LEU A 40 -5.44 18.42 40.54
N VAL A 41 -4.16 18.19 40.85
CA VAL A 41 -3.76 17.26 41.92
C VAL A 41 -3.39 17.91 43.26
N GLN A 42 -3.33 19.24 43.32
CA GLN A 42 -2.86 19.93 44.52
C GLN A 42 -3.67 19.54 45.78
N GLY A 43 -3.00 18.95 46.77
CA GLY A 43 -3.58 18.47 48.03
C GLY A 43 -4.45 17.21 47.91
N ARG A 44 -4.43 16.52 46.76
CA ARG A 44 -5.29 15.37 46.46
C ARG A 44 -4.57 14.03 46.54
N ARG A 45 -5.32 12.95 46.77
CA ARG A 45 -4.86 11.56 46.68
C ARG A 45 -4.95 11.11 45.22
N VAL A 46 -3.82 10.73 44.63
CA VAL A 46 -3.70 10.45 43.20
C VAL A 46 -3.31 9.00 42.96
N LEU A 47 -3.97 8.37 41.99
CA LEU A 47 -3.54 7.12 41.38
C LEU A 47 -2.95 7.41 39.99
N ASP A 48 -1.71 7.00 39.74
CA ASP A 48 -1.08 6.99 38.42
C ASP A 48 -1.16 5.54 37.88
N ALA A 49 -2.22 5.26 37.13
CA ALA A 49 -2.58 3.94 36.63
C ALA A 49 -1.90 3.67 35.29
N GLY A 50 -0.93 2.75 35.28
CA GLY A 50 0.04 2.58 34.20
C GLY A 50 1.23 3.52 34.34
N CYS A 51 1.80 3.66 35.55
CA CYS A 51 2.80 4.67 35.87
C CYS A 51 4.15 4.49 35.14
N GLY A 52 4.36 3.34 34.48
CA GLY A 52 5.64 2.97 33.90
C GLY A 52 6.75 3.06 34.94
N ILE A 53 7.88 3.65 34.55
CA ILE A 53 9.02 3.84 35.47
C ILE A 53 8.80 4.97 36.50
N GLY A 54 7.60 5.57 36.58
CA GLY A 54 7.22 6.48 37.67
C GLY A 54 7.64 7.95 37.52
N TYR A 55 8.02 8.41 36.31
CA TYR A 55 8.41 9.81 36.11
C TYR A 55 7.20 10.75 36.23
N GLY A 56 6.04 10.30 35.76
CA GLY A 56 4.78 11.00 35.87
C GLY A 56 4.36 11.15 37.33
N SER A 57 4.42 10.06 38.10
CA SER A 57 4.20 10.08 39.54
C SER A 57 5.07 11.11 40.28
N THR A 58 6.34 11.28 39.90
CA THR A 58 7.21 12.34 40.45
C THR A 58 6.68 13.74 40.11
N ILE A 59 6.31 13.99 38.86
CA ILE A 59 5.74 15.27 38.42
C ILE A 59 4.43 15.59 39.17
N LEU A 60 3.58 14.59 39.40
CA LEU A 60 2.33 14.75 40.15
C LEU A 60 2.59 15.15 41.62
N ALA A 61 3.60 14.53 42.24
CA ALA A 61 4.04 14.90 43.58
C ALA A 61 4.62 16.33 43.65
N GLU A 62 5.46 16.70 42.68
CA GLU A 62 6.01 18.05 42.53
C GLU A 62 4.92 19.11 42.27
N SER A 63 3.84 18.71 41.62
CA SER A 63 2.63 19.54 41.40
C SER A 63 1.77 19.69 42.67
N GLY A 64 2.20 19.10 43.79
CA GLY A 64 1.59 19.28 45.10
C GLY A 64 0.54 18.24 45.48
N ALA A 65 0.53 17.07 44.84
CA ALA A 65 -0.30 15.94 45.29
C ALA A 65 -0.03 15.61 46.77
N ALA A 66 -1.08 15.28 47.52
CA ALA A 66 -0.94 14.86 48.91
C ALA A 66 -0.31 13.46 49.01
N THR A 67 -0.78 12.55 48.15
CA THR A 67 -0.19 11.23 47.95
C THR A 67 -0.31 10.82 46.49
N VAL A 68 0.67 10.06 46.01
CA VAL A 68 0.67 9.45 44.68
C VAL A 68 0.94 7.95 44.84
N VAL A 69 0.07 7.13 44.28
CA VAL A 69 0.27 5.69 44.15
C VAL A 69 0.43 5.39 42.67
N GLY A 70 1.60 4.90 42.25
CA GLY A 70 1.81 4.44 40.89
C GLY A 70 1.59 2.94 40.79
N ILE A 71 0.80 2.50 39.81
CA ILE A 71 0.61 1.08 39.49
C ILE A 71 1.05 0.79 38.06
N ASP A 72 1.79 -0.29 37.87
CA ASP A 72 2.05 -0.89 36.56
C ASP A 72 2.04 -2.43 36.68
N VAL A 73 1.65 -3.13 35.61
CA VAL A 73 1.57 -4.60 35.57
C VAL A 73 2.96 -5.25 35.50
N ALA A 74 3.96 -4.55 34.95
CA ALA A 74 5.31 -5.09 34.75
C ALA A 74 6.17 -4.90 36.00
N GLU A 75 6.47 -6.01 36.69
CA GLU A 75 7.28 -6.01 37.92
C GLU A 75 8.66 -5.35 37.76
N SER A 76 9.34 -5.60 36.64
CA SER A 76 10.66 -5.00 36.35
C SER A 76 10.60 -3.48 36.20
N VAL A 77 9.47 -2.95 35.74
CA VAL A 77 9.23 -1.52 35.55
C VAL A 77 8.91 -0.87 36.88
N VAL A 78 8.08 -1.52 37.71
CA VAL A 78 7.81 -1.07 39.08
C VAL A 78 9.08 -1.09 39.94
N GLU A 79 9.95 -2.10 39.78
CA GLU A 79 11.24 -2.13 40.47
C GLU A 79 12.11 -0.92 40.11
N ALA A 80 12.14 -0.52 38.84
CA ALA A 80 12.81 0.71 38.43
C ALA A 80 12.13 1.97 39.00
N ALA A 81 10.79 2.00 39.02
CA ALA A 81 10.01 3.11 39.57
C ALA A 81 10.25 3.33 41.06
N ARG A 82 10.48 2.26 41.83
CA ARG A 82 10.77 2.34 43.27
C ARG A 82 11.99 3.20 43.60
N GLY A 83 12.93 3.39 42.66
CA GLY A 83 14.02 4.35 42.81
C GLY A 83 13.58 5.82 42.93
N ARG A 84 12.32 6.12 42.62
CA ARG A 84 11.69 7.45 42.71
C ARG A 84 10.71 7.59 43.88
N GLU A 85 10.62 6.59 44.76
CA GLU A 85 9.82 6.69 45.98
C GLU A 85 10.30 7.85 46.84
N SER A 86 9.33 8.53 47.45
CA SER A 86 9.57 9.68 48.32
C SER A 86 8.44 9.82 49.32
N ALA A 87 8.49 10.85 50.17
CA ALA A 87 7.40 11.11 51.12
C ALA A 87 6.10 11.38 50.35
N GLY A 88 5.16 10.42 50.41
CA GLY A 88 3.88 10.51 49.72
C GLY A 88 3.84 9.84 48.33
N VAL A 89 4.94 9.27 47.83
CA VAL A 89 4.97 8.54 46.54
C VAL A 89 5.38 7.09 46.78
N ARG A 90 4.56 6.15 46.31
CA ARG A 90 4.82 4.69 46.39
C ARG A 90 4.42 3.98 45.10
N PHE A 91 5.06 2.84 44.82
CA PHE A 91 4.76 2.05 43.62
C PHE A 91 4.38 0.61 43.92
N GLU A 92 3.33 0.13 43.25
CA GLU A 92 2.79 -1.23 43.42
C GLU A 92 2.69 -1.95 42.06
N VAL A 93 2.95 -3.27 42.08
CA VAL A 93 2.65 -4.11 40.92
C VAL A 93 1.17 -4.43 40.96
N GLY A 94 0.44 -4.14 39.89
CA GLY A 94 -1.01 -4.36 39.82
C GLY A 94 -1.56 -4.27 38.41
N ASN A 95 -2.74 -4.85 38.21
CA ASN A 95 -3.46 -4.75 36.95
C ASN A 95 -4.49 -3.63 37.06
N VAL A 96 -4.51 -2.70 36.10
CA VAL A 96 -5.50 -1.61 36.07
C VAL A 96 -6.94 -2.10 35.86
N GLN A 97 -7.12 -3.33 35.39
CA GLN A 97 -8.42 -4.00 35.27
C GLN A 97 -8.92 -4.65 36.58
N ASP A 98 -8.07 -4.70 37.62
CA ASP A 98 -8.38 -5.18 38.97
C ASP A 98 -7.40 -4.55 39.98
N LEU A 99 -7.72 -3.34 40.44
CA LEU A 99 -6.76 -2.47 41.15
C LEU A 99 -6.51 -2.89 42.60
N GLY A 100 -7.39 -3.68 43.21
CA GLY A 100 -7.28 -4.10 44.61
C GLY A 100 -7.41 -2.98 45.66
N PHE A 101 -7.79 -1.76 45.25
CA PHE A 101 -8.11 -0.65 46.17
C PHE A 101 -9.58 -0.66 46.56
N ASP A 102 -9.89 -0.08 47.72
CA ASP A 102 -11.28 0.16 48.15
C ASP A 102 -11.95 1.20 47.24
N ASP A 103 -13.28 1.18 47.20
CA ASP A 103 -14.08 2.20 46.51
C ASP A 103 -13.75 3.61 47.06
N GLU A 104 -13.85 4.63 46.21
CA GLU A 104 -13.68 6.04 46.61
C GLU A 104 -12.33 6.38 47.28
N SER A 105 -11.28 5.62 46.97
CA SER A 105 -9.93 5.76 47.53
C SER A 105 -9.13 6.95 47.01
N PHE A 106 -9.45 7.48 45.82
CA PHE A 106 -8.68 8.51 45.14
C PHE A 106 -9.53 9.69 44.71
N ASP A 107 -8.94 10.88 44.74
CA ASP A 107 -9.59 12.11 44.30
C ASP A 107 -9.22 12.42 42.83
N VAL A 108 -8.10 11.86 42.34
CA VAL A 108 -7.69 11.92 40.94
C VAL A 108 -7.13 10.58 40.49
N VAL A 109 -7.56 10.09 39.34
CA VAL A 109 -6.93 8.97 38.63
C VAL A 109 -6.33 9.51 37.33
N VAL A 110 -5.06 9.21 37.08
CA VAL A 110 -4.34 9.57 35.85
C VAL A 110 -3.99 8.27 35.13
N SER A 111 -4.29 8.16 33.85
CA SER A 111 -3.90 7.01 33.02
C SER A 111 -3.58 7.46 31.60
N PHE A 112 -2.29 7.57 31.27
CA PHE A 112 -1.83 8.10 30.00
C PHE A 112 -1.13 7.03 29.17
N GLU A 113 -1.63 6.77 27.96
CA GLU A 113 -1.13 5.73 27.04
C GLU A 113 -1.13 4.33 27.66
N VAL A 114 -2.32 3.84 28.01
CA VAL A 114 -2.50 2.57 28.73
C VAL A 114 -3.65 1.78 28.14
N ILE A 115 -4.82 2.40 27.95
CA ILE A 115 -6.05 1.70 27.58
C ILE A 115 -5.98 1.03 26.20
N GLU A 116 -5.13 1.54 25.31
CA GLU A 116 -4.89 0.99 23.97
C GLU A 116 -4.12 -0.34 23.98
N HIS A 117 -3.41 -0.63 25.08
CA HIS A 117 -2.68 -1.87 25.31
C HIS A 117 -3.56 -2.96 25.92
N LEU A 118 -4.82 -2.65 26.29
CA LEU A 118 -5.71 -3.56 27.00
C LEU A 118 -6.69 -4.24 26.04
N ASP A 119 -6.83 -5.55 26.16
CA ASP A 119 -7.88 -6.31 25.45
C ASP A 119 -9.29 -5.92 25.94
N ASP A 120 -9.43 -5.67 27.24
CA ASP A 120 -10.66 -5.19 27.87
C ASP A 120 -10.39 -3.89 28.65
N TYR A 121 -10.28 -2.80 27.89
CA TYR A 121 -10.20 -1.45 28.45
C TYR A 121 -11.46 -1.05 29.23
N THR A 122 -12.60 -1.70 29.01
CA THR A 122 -13.85 -1.35 29.73
C THR A 122 -13.79 -1.75 31.19
N ALA A 123 -13.13 -2.87 31.51
CA ALA A 123 -12.82 -3.26 32.88
C ALA A 123 -11.95 -2.21 33.59
N ALA A 124 -10.91 -1.69 32.91
CA ALA A 124 -10.07 -0.64 33.48
C ALA A 124 -10.85 0.67 33.72
N LEU A 125 -11.66 1.11 32.76
CA LEU A 125 -12.51 2.30 32.94
C LEU A 125 -13.50 2.13 34.11
N SER A 126 -14.05 0.93 34.30
CA SER A 126 -14.91 0.62 35.44
C SER A 126 -14.16 0.69 36.77
N GLU A 127 -12.95 0.13 36.85
CA GLU A 127 -12.10 0.21 38.04
C GLU A 127 -11.72 1.65 38.36
N PHE A 128 -11.38 2.46 37.36
CA PHE A 128 -11.09 3.88 37.54
C PHE A 128 -12.28 4.64 38.12
N ALA A 129 -13.49 4.38 37.61
CA ALA A 129 -14.70 4.98 38.14
C ALA A 129 -14.99 4.54 39.59
N ARG A 130 -14.77 3.25 39.92
CA ARG A 130 -15.02 2.69 41.25
C ARG A 130 -14.11 3.28 42.33
N VAL A 131 -12.82 3.45 42.03
CA VAL A 131 -11.85 3.94 43.03
C VAL A 131 -11.86 5.47 43.17
N LEU A 132 -12.56 6.20 42.29
CA LEU A 132 -12.74 7.63 42.40
C LEU A 132 -13.78 8.00 43.45
N THR A 133 -13.51 9.06 44.22
CA THR A 133 -14.53 9.69 45.06
C THR A 133 -15.65 10.30 44.21
N PRO A 134 -16.82 10.63 44.80
CA PRO A 134 -17.92 11.28 44.06
C PRO A 134 -17.52 12.59 43.35
N ASP A 135 -16.61 13.36 43.97
CA ASP A 135 -16.04 14.60 43.41
C ASP A 135 -14.70 14.37 42.67
N GLY A 136 -14.33 13.10 42.50
CA GLY A 136 -13.09 12.67 41.90
C GLY A 136 -13.08 12.85 40.38
N VAL A 137 -11.87 12.94 39.83
CA VAL A 137 -11.66 13.20 38.40
C VAL A 137 -10.72 12.16 37.79
N LEU A 138 -11.13 11.56 36.68
CA LEU A 138 -10.29 10.77 35.80
C LEU A 138 -9.66 11.68 34.74
N ALA A 139 -8.34 11.61 34.57
CA ALA A 139 -7.62 12.14 33.41
C ALA A 139 -7.01 10.96 32.64
N VAL A 140 -7.48 10.74 31.41
CA VAL A 140 -7.06 9.63 30.57
C VAL A 140 -6.58 10.13 29.22
N SER A 141 -5.66 9.42 28.56
CA SER A 141 -5.34 9.67 27.16
C SER A 141 -5.27 8.38 26.35
N SER A 142 -5.42 8.54 25.05
CA SER A 142 -5.27 7.47 24.07
C SER A 142 -4.74 8.05 22.76
N PRO A 143 -3.96 7.27 22.00
CA PRO A 143 -3.68 7.54 20.60
C PRO A 143 -4.98 7.77 19.83
N ASN A 144 -4.97 8.75 18.94
CA ASN A 144 -6.07 9.04 18.03
C ASN A 144 -5.91 8.18 16.76
N ARG A 145 -6.75 7.14 16.64
CA ARG A 145 -6.72 6.21 15.51
C ARG A 145 -6.80 6.86 14.12
N ALA A 146 -7.35 8.07 14.02
CA ALA A 146 -7.43 8.76 12.72
C ALA A 146 -6.07 9.22 12.18
N VAL A 147 -5.08 9.41 13.06
CA VAL A 147 -3.77 9.98 12.70
C VAL A 147 -2.58 9.21 13.25
N TYR A 148 -2.77 8.36 14.27
CA TYR A 148 -1.70 7.57 14.84
C TYR A 148 -1.16 6.55 13.82
N PRO A 149 0.17 6.31 13.76
CA PRO A 149 0.75 5.36 12.82
C PRO A 149 0.19 3.94 13.00
N THR A 150 -0.29 3.35 11.91
CA THR A 150 -0.80 1.97 11.94
C THR A 150 0.32 0.95 12.12
N GLY A 151 0.02 -0.15 12.81
CA GLY A 151 0.91 -1.30 12.92
C GLY A 151 1.81 -1.30 14.15
N ASN A 152 1.49 -0.53 15.19
CA ASN A 152 2.13 -0.66 16.49
C ASN A 152 1.81 -2.06 17.07
N PRO A 153 2.83 -2.93 17.28
CA PRO A 153 2.59 -4.30 17.74
C PRO A 153 2.12 -4.38 19.20
N HIS A 154 2.20 -3.28 19.95
CA HIS A 154 1.82 -3.20 21.36
C HIS A 154 0.38 -2.72 21.57
N HIS A 155 -0.28 -2.19 20.55
CA HIS A 155 -1.65 -1.69 20.65
C HIS A 155 -2.64 -2.78 20.26
N THR A 156 -3.51 -3.18 21.19
CA THR A 156 -4.66 -4.03 20.87
C THR A 156 -5.70 -3.20 20.11
N ARG A 157 -5.96 -1.96 20.55
CA ARG A 157 -6.96 -1.10 19.92
C ARG A 157 -6.72 0.38 20.19
N GLU A 158 -6.83 1.18 19.14
CA GLU A 158 -6.84 2.65 19.23
C GLU A 158 -8.28 3.17 19.06
N LEU A 159 -8.67 4.14 19.88
CA LEU A 159 -10.00 4.76 19.82
C LEU A 159 -9.97 6.03 18.98
N LEU A 160 -11.08 6.31 18.30
CA LEU A 160 -11.37 7.66 17.85
C LEU A 160 -11.70 8.53 19.07
N PRO A 161 -11.51 9.85 18.99
CA PRO A 161 -11.80 10.75 20.10
C PRO A 161 -13.26 10.68 20.56
N GLU A 162 -14.19 10.58 19.62
CA GLU A 162 -15.62 10.48 19.91
C GLU A 162 -15.98 9.08 20.45
N GLU A 163 -15.18 8.06 20.12
CA GLU A 163 -15.32 6.73 20.75
C GLU A 163 -14.88 6.78 22.21
N LEU A 164 -13.73 7.39 22.51
CA LEU A 164 -13.26 7.58 23.89
C LEU A 164 -14.29 8.36 24.73
N GLU A 165 -14.81 9.47 24.20
CA GLU A 165 -15.85 10.24 24.88
C GLU A 165 -17.10 9.40 25.18
N ARG A 166 -17.59 8.64 24.20
CA ARG A 166 -18.77 7.76 24.38
C ARG A 166 -18.53 6.66 25.39
N GLU A 167 -17.32 6.09 25.45
CA GLU A 167 -16.99 5.05 26.42
C GLU A 167 -16.95 5.63 27.85
N LEU A 168 -16.35 6.81 28.02
CA LEU A 168 -16.32 7.50 29.33
C LEU A 168 -17.72 7.93 29.79
N ALA A 169 -18.57 8.39 28.88
CA ALA A 169 -19.94 8.83 29.19
C ALA A 169 -20.86 7.69 29.68
N LYS A 170 -20.41 6.43 29.65
CA LYS A 170 -21.14 5.30 30.27
C LYS A 170 -21.02 5.29 31.79
N SER A 171 -19.95 5.87 32.33
CA SER A 171 -19.60 5.81 33.76
C SER A 171 -19.50 7.18 34.42
N PHE A 172 -19.47 8.26 33.63
CA PHE A 172 -19.30 9.62 34.14
C PHE A 172 -20.35 10.58 33.57
N ASP A 173 -20.92 11.41 34.44
CA ASP A 173 -21.92 12.43 34.06
C ASP A 173 -21.32 13.59 33.25
N HIS A 174 -20.03 13.87 33.46
CA HIS A 174 -19.30 14.92 32.78
C HIS A 174 -18.04 14.36 32.12
N VAL A 175 -17.91 14.61 30.81
CA VAL A 175 -16.73 14.26 30.01
C VAL A 175 -16.31 15.49 29.22
N ARG A 176 -15.00 15.77 29.17
CA ARG A 176 -14.43 16.84 28.36
C ARG A 176 -13.19 16.35 27.65
N LEU A 177 -13.14 16.55 26.33
CA LEU A 177 -11.98 16.23 25.52
C LEU A 177 -11.02 17.43 25.44
N PHE A 178 -9.73 17.10 25.48
CA PHE A 178 -8.61 17.99 25.28
C PHE A 178 -7.70 17.42 24.19
N ARG A 179 -6.99 18.32 23.50
CA ARG A 179 -6.13 17.99 22.37
C ARG A 179 -4.72 18.47 22.66
N GLN A 180 -3.76 17.57 22.56
CA GLN A 180 -2.36 17.92 22.62
C GLN A 180 -1.85 18.19 21.20
N SER A 181 -1.42 19.42 20.96
CA SER A 181 -0.71 19.78 19.75
C SER A 181 0.59 20.42 20.15
N ASP A 182 1.66 20.08 19.44
CA ASP A 182 2.96 20.71 19.66
C ASP A 182 2.98 22.06 18.95
N TRP A 183 3.45 23.06 19.68
CA TRP A 183 3.61 24.42 19.16
C TRP A 183 5.07 24.80 19.23
N ILE A 184 5.59 25.32 18.12
CA ILE A 184 6.90 25.98 18.13
C ILE A 184 6.70 27.34 18.79
N THR A 185 7.46 27.58 19.86
CA THR A 185 7.41 28.83 20.62
C THR A 185 8.80 29.44 20.73
N SER A 186 8.85 30.76 20.88
CA SER A 186 10.08 31.53 21.08
C SER A 186 9.93 32.33 22.37
N ALA A 187 10.89 32.20 23.28
CA ALA A 187 10.90 32.90 24.55
C ALA A 187 12.21 33.70 24.73
N VAL A 188 12.11 34.87 25.36
CA VAL A 188 13.27 35.65 25.82
C VAL A 188 13.36 35.49 27.33
N LEU A 189 14.43 34.84 27.80
CA LEU A 189 14.64 34.49 29.20
C LEU A 189 15.98 35.07 29.68
N GLY A 190 16.08 35.41 30.96
CA GLY A 190 17.39 35.71 31.57
C GLY A 190 18.23 34.45 31.76
N ASP A 191 19.56 34.58 31.82
CA ASP A 191 20.51 33.45 31.89
C ASP A 191 20.19 32.40 32.97
N ALA A 192 19.73 32.82 34.15
CA ALA A 192 19.39 31.90 35.24
C ALA A 192 18.16 31.06 34.90
N THR A 193 17.10 31.72 34.42
CA THR A 193 15.86 31.09 33.97
C THR A 193 16.09 30.20 32.76
N PHE A 194 16.95 30.62 31.82
CA PHE A 194 17.30 29.84 30.64
C PHE A 194 18.03 28.53 30.99
N LYS A 195 18.78 28.50 32.10
CA LYS A 195 19.55 27.32 32.55
C LYS A 195 18.77 26.38 33.48
N ALA A 196 17.67 26.85 34.07
CA ALA A 196 16.85 26.02 34.96
C ALA A 196 16.12 24.93 34.15
N GLY A 197 16.37 23.66 34.48
CA GLY A 197 15.75 22.49 33.84
C GLY A 197 14.99 21.61 34.83
N ASP A 198 14.61 22.18 35.97
CA ASP A 198 13.99 21.50 37.11
C ASP A 198 12.45 21.56 37.09
N GLY A 199 11.85 22.06 36.00
CA GLY A 199 10.40 22.20 35.89
C GLY A 199 9.82 23.37 36.66
N THR A 200 10.64 24.27 37.22
CA THR A 200 10.15 25.48 37.90
C THR A 200 9.23 26.29 36.98
N PRO A 201 7.98 26.60 37.41
CA PRO A 201 7.05 27.36 36.58
C PRO A 201 7.59 28.75 36.21
N LEU A 202 7.45 29.12 34.94
CA LEU A 202 7.67 30.49 34.48
C LEU A 202 6.44 31.34 34.84
N SER A 203 6.36 31.81 36.09
CA SER A 203 5.18 32.49 36.66
C SER A 203 4.82 33.85 36.05
N GLU A 204 5.47 34.28 34.96
CA GLU A 204 5.27 35.59 34.33
C GLU A 204 5.14 35.53 32.79
N VAL A 205 4.98 34.34 32.21
CA VAL A 205 4.82 34.22 30.75
C VAL A 205 3.33 34.33 30.38
N GLU A 206 2.95 35.45 29.75
CA GLU A 206 1.64 35.58 29.11
C GLU A 206 1.65 34.83 27.77
N LEU A 207 0.88 33.73 27.70
CA LEU A 207 0.69 32.99 26.45
C LEU A 207 -0.50 33.58 25.68
N ARG A 208 -0.28 33.93 24.41
CA ARG A 208 -1.33 34.41 23.51
C ARG A 208 -1.48 33.47 22.33
N LYS A 209 -2.66 32.85 22.21
CA LYS A 209 -3.04 32.11 21.01
C LYS A 209 -3.45 33.10 19.92
N VAL A 210 -2.58 33.28 18.92
CA VAL A 210 -2.80 34.25 17.82
C VAL A 210 -3.46 33.63 16.58
N ALA A 211 -3.50 32.30 16.48
CA ALA A 211 -4.12 31.58 15.37
C ALA A 211 -4.94 30.40 15.88
N GLY A 212 -6.09 30.18 15.25
CA GLY A 212 -6.94 29.01 15.46
C GLY A 212 -6.60 27.89 14.48
N ARG A 213 -6.99 26.65 14.84
CA ARG A 213 -6.95 25.46 14.00
C ARG A 213 -8.14 24.59 14.39
N GLU A 214 -8.73 23.91 13.41
CA GLU A 214 -9.74 22.87 13.66
C GLU A 214 -9.08 21.65 14.34
N PRO A 215 -9.64 21.13 15.45
CA PRO A 215 -9.20 19.88 16.06
C PRO A 215 -9.35 18.67 15.14
N GLY A 216 -8.61 17.60 15.41
CA GLY A 216 -8.77 16.28 14.81
C GLY A 216 -7.48 15.68 14.25
N SER A 217 -6.43 16.48 14.11
CA SER A 217 -5.12 16.03 13.61
C SER A 217 -4.11 15.69 14.71
N GLU A 218 -4.52 15.80 15.97
CA GLU A 218 -3.65 15.57 17.12
C GLU A 218 -3.45 14.08 17.36
N THR A 219 -2.18 13.69 17.55
CA THR A 219 -1.74 12.30 17.76
C THR A 219 -2.43 11.67 18.97
N TYR A 220 -2.63 12.44 20.03
CA TYR A 220 -3.20 11.97 21.29
C TYR A 220 -4.47 12.75 21.62
N THR A 221 -5.49 12.01 22.06
CA THR A 221 -6.68 12.58 22.68
C THR A 221 -6.54 12.46 24.18
N ILE A 222 -6.77 13.56 24.90
CA ILE A 222 -6.83 13.57 26.36
C ILE A 222 -8.31 13.76 26.72
N ALA A 223 -8.78 13.08 27.75
CA ALA A 223 -10.12 13.23 28.26
C ALA A 223 -10.08 13.41 29.78
N VAL A 224 -10.93 14.29 30.28
CA VAL A 224 -11.19 14.46 31.71
C VAL A 224 -12.64 14.09 31.97
N ALA A 225 -12.88 13.22 32.95
CA ALA A 225 -14.20 12.72 33.28
C ALA A 225 -14.45 12.69 34.79
N GLY A 226 -15.69 12.88 35.21
CA GLY A 226 -16.10 12.89 36.61
C GLY A 226 -17.61 13.00 36.77
N ASN A 227 -18.10 12.76 37.98
CA ASN A 227 -19.54 12.87 38.31
C ASN A 227 -19.91 14.23 38.90
N ALA A 228 -18.93 14.97 39.40
CA ALA A 228 -19.07 16.39 39.75
C ALA A 228 -18.70 17.29 38.56
N PRO A 229 -19.16 18.56 38.53
CA PRO A 229 -18.73 19.53 37.53
C PRO A 229 -17.20 19.59 37.42
N LEU A 230 -16.70 19.42 36.20
CA LEU A 230 -15.26 19.38 35.95
C LEU A 230 -14.62 20.75 36.25
N PRO A 231 -13.39 20.76 36.80
CA PRO A 231 -12.65 21.99 37.06
C PRO A 231 -12.43 22.81 35.78
N ASP A 232 -12.18 24.12 35.96
CA ASP A 232 -12.00 25.07 34.86
C ASP A 232 -10.81 24.71 33.94
N ASP A 233 -10.92 25.12 32.68
CA ASP A 233 -9.92 24.88 31.64
C ASP A 233 -8.58 25.51 32.02
N ARG A 234 -7.55 24.68 32.20
CA ARG A 234 -6.18 25.13 32.34
C ARG A 234 -5.43 24.94 31.03
N GLN A 235 -4.90 26.04 30.51
CA GLN A 235 -4.00 26.02 29.36
C GLN A 235 -2.57 25.96 29.90
N LEU A 236 -1.82 24.93 29.49
CA LEU A 236 -0.41 24.80 29.82
C LEU A 236 0.41 24.91 28.52
N ALA A 237 1.52 25.65 28.58
CA ALA A 237 2.63 25.46 27.66
C ALA A 237 3.83 24.94 28.45
N VAL A 238 4.47 23.90 27.93
CA VAL A 238 5.72 23.39 28.47
C VAL A 238 6.84 23.76 27.51
N LEU A 239 7.86 24.45 28.03
CA LEU A 239 9.12 24.64 27.31
C LEU A 239 10.04 23.51 27.72
N THR A 240 10.30 22.59 26.79
CA THR A 240 11.30 21.54 27.00
C THR A 240 12.64 21.97 26.41
N GLU A 241 13.65 21.09 26.52
CA GLU A 241 14.83 21.21 25.67
C GLU A 241 14.39 21.42 24.22
N PRO A 242 15.15 22.17 23.39
CA PRO A 242 14.83 22.33 21.98
C PRO A 242 14.63 20.94 21.38
N VAL A 243 13.35 20.55 21.19
CA VAL A 243 12.98 19.32 20.49
C VAL A 243 13.78 19.38 19.21
N GLU A 244 14.64 18.40 18.96
CA GLU A 244 15.68 18.50 17.94
C GLU A 244 15.05 18.86 16.59
N PHE A 245 14.93 20.15 16.32
CA PHE A 245 14.40 20.70 15.08
C PHE A 245 15.22 20.18 13.90
N ARG A 246 16.49 19.87 14.19
CA ARG A 246 17.42 19.16 13.33
C ARG A 246 16.94 17.75 12.96
N ARG A 247 16.49 16.93 13.91
CA ARG A 247 15.94 15.60 13.62
C ARG A 247 14.65 15.68 12.80
N TRP A 248 13.81 16.68 13.05
CA TRP A 248 12.61 16.92 12.23
C TRP A 248 12.97 17.32 10.79
N LEU A 249 13.95 18.22 10.61
CA LEU A 249 14.52 18.57 9.31
C LEU A 249 15.16 17.37 8.61
N GLU A 250 15.97 16.57 9.31
CA GLU A 250 16.64 15.38 8.76
C GLU A 250 15.62 14.31 8.34
N ASN A 251 14.56 14.10 9.14
CA ASN A 251 13.45 13.22 8.80
C ASN A 251 12.69 13.75 7.58
N TYR A 252 12.42 15.06 7.52
CA TYR A 252 11.78 15.70 6.37
C TYR A 252 12.62 15.54 5.09
N GLU A 253 13.93 15.79 5.16
CA GLU A 253 14.86 15.60 4.05
C GLU A 253 14.96 14.13 3.61
N THR A 254 14.91 13.20 4.56
CA THR A 254 14.91 11.76 4.28
C THR A 254 13.62 11.33 3.58
N GLN A 255 12.45 11.79 4.08
CA GLN A 255 11.16 11.55 3.44
C GLN A 255 11.09 12.16 2.03
N GLN A 256 11.61 13.38 1.85
CA GLN A 256 11.72 14.02 0.54
C GLN A 256 12.58 13.19 -0.43
N ARG A 257 13.71 12.64 0.03
CA ARG A 257 14.53 11.74 -0.81
C ARG A 257 13.79 10.46 -1.21
N VAL A 258 13.05 9.84 -0.29
CA VAL A 258 12.25 8.64 -0.59
C VAL A 258 11.15 8.95 -1.59
N LEU A 259 10.41 10.05 -1.39
CA LEU A 259 9.36 10.50 -2.30
C LEU A 259 9.91 10.81 -3.69
N GLN A 260 11.07 11.47 -3.76
CA GLN A 260 11.74 11.73 -5.04
C GLN A 260 12.12 10.43 -5.74
N GLY A 261 12.69 9.45 -5.02
CA GLY A 261 13.02 8.14 -5.60
C GLY A 261 11.78 7.38 -6.11
N GLN A 262 10.64 7.49 -5.43
CA GLN A 262 9.37 6.92 -5.91
C GLN A 262 8.86 7.64 -7.17
N ALA A 263 8.96 8.97 -7.23
CA ALA A 263 8.59 9.75 -8.41
C ALA A 263 9.48 9.42 -9.62
N ASP A 264 10.79 9.25 -9.41
CA ASP A 264 11.73 8.85 -10.44
C ASP A 264 11.39 7.43 -10.96
N HIS A 265 11.07 6.49 -10.07
CA HIS A 265 10.66 5.14 -10.45
C HIS A 265 9.34 5.11 -11.23
N LEU A 266 8.35 5.93 -10.84
CA LEU A 266 7.11 6.08 -11.60
C LEU A 266 7.35 6.64 -13.00
N THR A 267 8.31 7.55 -13.15
CA THR A 267 8.73 8.09 -14.45
C THR A 267 9.35 6.99 -15.32
N GLU A 268 10.25 6.19 -14.75
CA GLU A 268 10.85 5.03 -15.45
C GLU A 268 9.80 4.02 -15.90
N LEU A 269 8.85 3.67 -15.02
CA LEU A 269 7.73 2.79 -15.38
C LEU A 269 6.88 3.36 -16.52
N THR A 270 6.67 4.68 -16.54
CA THR A 270 5.94 5.34 -17.62
C THR A 270 6.67 5.20 -18.95
N THR A 271 7.98 5.43 -18.98
CA THR A 271 8.79 5.23 -20.19
C THR A 271 8.79 3.77 -20.66
N LEU A 272 8.87 2.81 -19.74
CA LEU A 272 8.78 1.39 -20.08
C LEU A 272 7.43 1.00 -20.69
N LEU A 273 6.34 1.63 -20.25
CA LEU A 273 5.01 1.44 -20.84
C LEU A 273 4.94 2.00 -22.26
N GLU A 274 5.52 3.17 -22.51
CA GLU A 274 5.60 3.77 -23.87
C GLU A 274 6.45 2.91 -24.82
N ASP A 275 7.59 2.38 -24.35
CA ASP A 275 8.43 1.47 -25.11
C ASP A 275 7.69 0.17 -25.43
N ARG A 276 6.96 -0.39 -24.46
CA ARG A 276 6.12 -1.58 -24.67
C ARG A 276 5.09 -1.33 -25.77
N ASP A 277 4.40 -0.19 -25.72
CA ASP A 277 3.36 0.14 -26.71
C ASP A 277 3.96 0.30 -28.12
N THR A 278 5.16 0.89 -28.21
CA THR A 278 5.93 0.97 -29.46
C THR A 278 6.32 -0.42 -29.98
N LEU A 279 6.75 -1.32 -29.11
CA LEU A 279 7.11 -2.70 -29.48
C LEU A 279 5.88 -3.49 -29.93
N LEU A 280 4.72 -3.30 -29.29
CA LEU A 280 3.46 -3.92 -29.72
C LEU A 280 3.07 -3.47 -31.13
N MET A 281 3.17 -2.17 -31.45
CA MET A 281 2.92 -1.67 -32.81
C MET A 281 3.86 -2.32 -33.85
N ARG A 282 5.15 -2.45 -33.52
CA ARG A 282 6.12 -3.11 -34.42
C ARG A 282 5.83 -4.60 -34.59
N LEU A 283 5.37 -5.27 -33.53
CA LEU A 283 4.98 -6.67 -33.59
C LEU A 283 3.77 -6.85 -34.51
N GLU A 284 2.74 -6.02 -34.38
CA GLU A 284 1.56 -6.05 -35.26
C GLU A 284 1.94 -5.82 -36.73
N GLU A 285 2.88 -4.90 -37.00
CA GLU A 285 3.38 -4.66 -38.36
C GLU A 285 4.15 -5.87 -38.91
N ALA A 286 5.02 -6.47 -38.11
CA ALA A 286 5.76 -7.67 -38.49
C ALA A 286 4.84 -8.88 -38.73
N GLU A 287 3.77 -9.03 -37.94
CA GLU A 287 2.75 -10.07 -38.14
C GLU A 287 2.00 -9.90 -39.47
N ARG A 288 1.65 -8.66 -39.85
CA ARG A 288 1.07 -8.37 -41.16
C ARG A 288 2.03 -8.72 -42.29
N GLU A 289 3.30 -8.31 -42.19
CA GLU A 289 4.30 -8.62 -43.21
C GLU A 289 4.53 -10.14 -43.34
N LEU A 290 4.48 -10.88 -42.23
CA LEU A 290 4.57 -12.33 -42.24
C LEU A 290 3.38 -12.97 -42.96
N ALA A 291 2.16 -12.48 -42.73
CA ALA A 291 0.96 -12.95 -43.41
C ALA A 291 1.03 -12.72 -44.93
N ASP A 292 1.48 -11.54 -45.36
CA ASP A 292 1.67 -11.21 -46.77
C ASP A 292 2.71 -12.13 -47.43
N ARG A 293 3.84 -12.38 -46.76
CA ARG A 293 4.87 -13.32 -47.24
C ARG A 293 4.34 -14.76 -47.33
N GLN A 294 3.49 -15.19 -46.40
CA GLN A 294 2.88 -16.52 -46.44
C GLN A 294 1.95 -16.69 -47.64
N GLU A 295 1.16 -15.67 -47.99
CA GLU A 295 0.33 -15.72 -49.20
C GLU A 295 1.19 -15.75 -50.46
N LEU A 296 2.23 -14.92 -50.53
CA LEU A 296 3.15 -14.93 -51.67
C LEU A 296 3.84 -16.29 -51.87
N LEU A 297 4.24 -16.96 -50.77
CA LEU A 297 4.76 -18.32 -50.81
C LEU A 297 3.73 -19.33 -51.34
N ARG A 298 2.45 -19.15 -50.99
CA ARG A 298 1.33 -19.96 -51.48
C ARG A 298 1.17 -19.81 -53.00
N GLU A 299 1.18 -18.57 -53.50
CA GLU A 299 1.12 -18.28 -54.94
C GLU A 299 2.31 -18.87 -55.70
N VAL A 300 3.53 -18.71 -55.19
CA VAL A 300 4.74 -19.29 -55.80
C VAL A 300 4.62 -20.81 -55.88
N HIS A 301 4.09 -21.46 -54.83
CA HIS A 301 3.86 -22.89 -54.83
C HIS A 301 2.86 -23.33 -55.91
N GLU A 302 1.73 -22.63 -56.03
CA GLU A 302 0.72 -22.90 -57.07
C GLU A 302 1.29 -22.74 -58.49
N ARG A 303 2.06 -21.67 -58.73
CA ARG A 303 2.73 -21.42 -60.02
C ARG A 303 3.74 -22.52 -60.35
N LYS A 304 4.51 -22.98 -59.37
CA LYS A 304 5.44 -24.10 -59.54
C LYS A 304 4.71 -25.39 -59.93
N GLN A 305 3.55 -25.66 -59.34
CA GLN A 305 2.72 -26.80 -59.74
C GLN A 305 2.16 -26.66 -61.16
N GLN A 306 1.76 -25.45 -61.59
CA GLN A 306 1.33 -25.19 -62.97
C GLN A 306 2.46 -25.44 -63.97
N VAL A 307 3.67 -24.92 -63.71
CA VAL A 307 4.84 -25.17 -64.56
C VAL A 307 5.14 -26.66 -64.64
N GLY A 308 5.08 -27.39 -63.52
CA GLY A 308 5.24 -28.84 -63.51
C GLY A 308 4.20 -29.57 -64.37
N ARG A 309 2.93 -29.14 -64.34
CA ARG A 309 1.86 -29.68 -65.21
C ARG A 309 2.12 -29.37 -66.68
N MET A 310 2.57 -28.17 -67.02
CA MET A 310 2.92 -27.80 -68.40
C MET A 310 4.05 -28.66 -68.94
N ALA A 311 5.13 -28.83 -68.17
CA ALA A 311 6.25 -29.68 -68.57
C ALA A 311 5.82 -31.15 -68.81
N ALA A 312 4.89 -31.67 -67.99
CA ALA A 312 4.34 -33.02 -68.21
C ALA A 312 3.55 -33.11 -69.54
N LEU A 313 2.73 -32.10 -69.86
CA LEU A 313 2.00 -32.02 -71.11
C LEU A 313 2.93 -31.89 -72.33
N GLU A 314 4.03 -31.14 -72.22
CA GLU A 314 5.04 -31.03 -73.29
C GLU A 314 5.70 -32.38 -73.58
N ILE A 315 6.05 -33.13 -72.53
CA ILE A 315 6.59 -34.49 -72.68
C ILE A 315 5.56 -35.41 -73.37
N GLU A 316 4.30 -35.35 -72.96
CA GLU A 316 3.23 -36.16 -73.56
C GLU A 316 3.00 -35.80 -75.04
N ALA A 317 3.01 -34.52 -75.38
CA ALA A 317 2.91 -34.04 -76.75
C ALA A 317 4.10 -34.51 -77.61
N ALA A 318 5.33 -34.41 -77.11
CA ALA A 318 6.53 -34.91 -77.80
C ALA A 318 6.44 -36.43 -78.05
N GLN A 319 5.99 -37.21 -77.06
CA GLN A 319 5.76 -38.64 -77.22
C GLN A 319 4.64 -38.96 -78.23
N ALA A 320 3.59 -38.14 -78.31
CA ALA A 320 2.53 -38.29 -79.29
C ALA A 320 3.03 -38.00 -80.73
N ILE A 321 3.82 -36.94 -80.90
CA ILE A 321 4.46 -36.60 -82.20
C ILE A 321 5.34 -37.76 -82.66
N TYR A 322 6.23 -38.24 -81.79
CA TYR A 322 7.11 -39.37 -82.12
C TYR A 322 6.33 -40.64 -82.50
N ARG A 323 5.24 -40.96 -81.77
CA ARG A 323 4.34 -42.07 -82.13
C ARG A 323 3.69 -41.87 -83.50
N GLY A 324 3.30 -40.64 -83.82
CA GLY A 324 2.76 -40.27 -85.13
C GLY A 324 3.76 -40.49 -86.26
N GLU A 325 4.98 -39.99 -86.11
CA GLU A 325 6.07 -40.17 -87.09
C GLU A 325 6.40 -41.66 -87.30
N MET A 326 6.50 -42.43 -86.22
CA MET A 326 6.75 -43.88 -86.30
C MET A 326 5.60 -44.63 -86.98
N ALA A 327 4.35 -44.22 -86.74
CA ALA A 327 3.19 -44.79 -87.41
C ALA A 327 3.18 -44.45 -88.91
N GLU A 328 3.62 -43.25 -89.30
CA GLU A 328 3.74 -42.83 -90.69
C GLU A 328 4.83 -43.61 -91.43
N ILE A 329 5.99 -43.80 -90.81
CA ILE A 329 7.06 -44.66 -91.34
C ILE A 329 6.54 -46.10 -91.53
N ALA A 330 5.90 -46.67 -90.51
CA ALA A 330 5.32 -48.01 -90.60
C ALA A 330 4.24 -48.11 -91.70
N LEU A 331 3.40 -47.08 -91.85
CA LEU A 331 2.41 -47.00 -92.93
C LEU A 331 3.09 -46.98 -94.30
N GLN A 332 4.16 -46.22 -94.44
CA GLN A 332 4.92 -46.10 -95.68
C GLN A 332 5.60 -47.42 -96.06
N ASP A 333 6.16 -48.14 -95.10
CA ASP A 333 6.67 -49.50 -95.29
C ASP A 333 5.58 -50.46 -95.74
N VAL A 334 4.39 -50.41 -95.12
CA VAL A 334 3.23 -51.22 -95.55
C VAL A 334 2.83 -50.85 -96.98
N VAL A 335 2.68 -49.57 -97.31
CA VAL A 335 2.22 -49.10 -98.63
C VAL A 335 3.23 -49.42 -99.73
N THR A 336 4.52 -49.42 -99.41
CA THR A 336 5.59 -49.73 -100.38
C THR A 336 5.90 -51.23 -100.47
N SER A 337 5.38 -52.07 -99.57
CA SER A 337 5.56 -53.52 -99.59
C SER A 337 4.96 -54.20 -100.84
N VAL A 338 5.56 -55.34 -101.23
CA VAL A 338 5.12 -56.16 -102.37
C VAL A 338 3.69 -56.67 -102.20
N SER A 339 3.34 -57.09 -100.98
CA SER A 339 2.00 -57.58 -100.62
C SER A 339 0.94 -56.49 -100.71
N TRP A 340 1.24 -55.24 -100.33
CA TRP A 340 0.32 -54.12 -100.51
C TRP A 340 0.18 -53.72 -101.97
N ARG A 341 1.28 -53.64 -102.75
CA ARG A 341 1.22 -53.33 -104.19
C ARG A 341 0.40 -54.34 -104.99
N LEU A 342 0.43 -55.62 -104.61
CA LEU A 342 -0.40 -56.67 -105.21
C LEU A 342 -1.87 -56.60 -104.76
N THR A 343 -2.13 -56.31 -103.48
CA THR A 343 -3.49 -56.35 -102.93
C THR A 343 -4.24 -55.01 -102.99
N ALA A 344 -3.57 -53.87 -103.17
CA ALA A 344 -4.19 -52.54 -103.22
C ALA A 344 -5.12 -52.35 -104.44
N PRO A 345 -4.75 -52.78 -105.68
CA PRO A 345 -5.68 -52.75 -106.83
C PRO A 345 -6.90 -53.64 -106.58
N LEU A 346 -6.70 -54.84 -105.99
CA LEU A 346 -7.76 -55.78 -105.65
C LEU A 346 -8.70 -55.23 -104.55
N ARG A 347 -8.17 -54.50 -103.57
CA ARG A 347 -8.95 -53.80 -102.54
C ARG A 347 -9.72 -52.62 -103.10
N ALA A 348 -9.14 -51.86 -104.04
CA ALA A 348 -9.83 -50.77 -104.73
C ALA A 348 -11.00 -51.29 -105.58
N VAL A 349 -10.79 -52.39 -106.32
CA VAL A 349 -11.86 -53.11 -107.05
C VAL A 349 -12.93 -53.63 -106.07
N LYS A 350 -12.55 -54.24 -104.94
CA LYS A 350 -13.48 -54.66 -103.88
C LYS A 350 -14.28 -53.51 -103.26
N ARG A 351 -13.69 -52.31 -103.14
CA ARG A 351 -14.34 -51.10 -102.60
C ARG A 351 -15.32 -50.48 -103.61
N ILE A 352 -14.97 -50.50 -104.90
CA ILE A 352 -15.85 -50.13 -106.02
C ILE A 352 -17.04 -51.10 -106.13
N LEU A 353 -16.81 -52.41 -105.99
CA LEU A 353 -17.86 -53.43 -105.94
C LEU A 353 -18.75 -53.34 -104.68
N ARG A 354 -18.30 -52.66 -103.62
CA ARG A 354 -19.04 -52.43 -102.38
C ARG A 354 -19.69 -51.03 -102.27
N GLY A 355 -19.48 -50.14 -103.25
CA GLY A 355 -20.20 -48.87 -103.35
C GLY A 355 -19.77 -47.74 -102.41
N GLU A 356 -18.55 -47.74 -101.88
CA GLU A 356 -18.08 -46.70 -100.94
C GLU A 356 -17.40 -45.52 -101.68
N ARG A 357 -18.01 -44.31 -101.64
CA ARG A 357 -17.48 -43.04 -102.20
C ARG A 357 -16.36 -42.45 -101.32
N THR A 358 -15.37 -41.80 -101.94
CA THR A 358 -14.31 -41.01 -101.27
C THR A 358 -14.47 -39.50 -101.50
N ALA A 359 -14.60 -38.71 -100.42
CA ALA A 359 -14.36 -37.26 -100.26
C ALA A 359 -14.53 -36.95 -98.75
N SER A 360 -13.87 -36.04 -98.03
CA SER A 360 -12.84 -35.02 -98.24
C SER A 360 -12.41 -34.53 -96.83
N GLN A 361 -11.18 -34.03 -96.66
CA GLN A 361 -10.56 -33.57 -95.39
C GLN A 361 -11.19 -32.27 -94.81
N PRO A 362 -10.90 -31.92 -93.53
CA PRO A 362 -11.75 -31.12 -92.63
C PRO A 362 -11.49 -29.61 -92.66
N ASP A 363 -12.52 -28.85 -92.29
CA ASP A 363 -12.48 -27.39 -92.12
C ASP A 363 -12.07 -27.02 -90.68
N ALA A 364 -11.12 -26.10 -90.55
CA ALA A 364 -10.56 -25.62 -89.29
C ALA A 364 -11.38 -24.44 -88.75
N GLY A 365 -12.05 -24.62 -87.61
CA GLY A 365 -12.74 -23.56 -86.88
C GLY A 365 -12.28 -23.50 -85.43
N ALA A 366 -11.38 -22.56 -85.13
CA ALA A 366 -11.02 -22.20 -83.75
C ALA A 366 -12.08 -21.23 -83.15
N PRO A 367 -12.24 -21.20 -81.81
CA PRO A 367 -13.40 -20.63 -81.13
C PRO A 367 -13.27 -19.14 -80.77
N SER A 368 -14.43 -18.48 -80.68
CA SER A 368 -14.64 -17.10 -80.24
C SER A 368 -14.35 -16.91 -78.74
N PRO A 369 -13.73 -15.79 -78.30
CA PRO A 369 -13.57 -15.49 -76.88
C PRO A 369 -14.85 -14.87 -76.29
N GLN A 370 -15.34 -15.45 -75.20
CA GLN A 370 -16.34 -14.87 -74.30
C GLN A 370 -15.64 -13.95 -73.30
N THR A 371 -16.12 -12.72 -73.16
CA THR A 371 -15.86 -11.80 -72.04
C THR A 371 -16.86 -12.06 -70.91
N PRO A 372 -16.43 -12.17 -69.65
CA PRO A 372 -17.30 -11.99 -68.49
C PRO A 372 -17.12 -10.60 -67.86
N ASP A 373 -18.26 -10.03 -67.46
CA ASP A 373 -18.47 -8.78 -66.74
C ASP A 373 -17.74 -8.70 -65.38
N GLU A 374 -17.12 -7.54 -65.10
CA GLU A 374 -16.77 -7.05 -63.75
C GLU A 374 -17.66 -5.83 -63.42
N TRP A 375 -18.69 -6.02 -62.58
CA TRP A 375 -18.77 -5.61 -61.17
C TRP A 375 -18.92 -4.10 -60.95
N ALA A 376 -20.15 -3.73 -60.58
CA ALA A 376 -20.49 -2.58 -59.74
C ALA A 376 -20.91 -3.09 -58.37
#